data_AF-A0A1S3AB27-F1
#
_entry.id   AF-A0A1S3AB27-F1
#
_cell.length_a   1.000
_cell.length_b   1.000
_cell.length_c   1.000
_cell.angle_alpha   90.00
_cell.angle_beta   90.00
_cell.angle_gamma   90.00
#
_symmetry.space_group_name_H-M   'P 1'
#
loop_
_entity.id
_entity.type
_entity.pdbx_description
1 polymer ?
#
loop_
_entity_poly.entity_id
_entity_poly.type
_entity_poly.pdbx_seq_one_letter_code
_entity_poly.pdbx_strand_id
1 'polypeptide(L)'
;GYMMENRISGLKCDTDVFVTFEGDNIVMLQVVVRELLAQYSRQYEERPILSLLQTWAECGGDKLRTSFLAFNMDTSGNLAFLLKAVNFRERILQRGLVTRIYYKVVTKKEDFFNAWNSCLHHITTLSLAHIHRVTLEQFSLAVRSCPDQEDQALLMKFCLLYGTKLVFQERAWYLEHKYFTPVASVRIRRQLLNLCQSVKDDALRVISAFNIPHTTLQAPIAGIANPLASWAFYPAPRQPEKAARPQLPKLAAKL
;
A
#
# COMPACT_ATOMS: atom_id res chain seq x y z
N GLY A 1 -15.01 -15.80 -9.15
CA GLY A 1 -13.55 -15.64 -9.10
C GLY A 1 -12.91 -15.97 -10.44
N TYR A 2 -12.77 -17.26 -10.77
CA TYR A 2 -12.06 -17.72 -11.98
C TYR A 2 -12.86 -17.61 -13.29
N MET A 3 -14.19 -17.59 -13.22
CA MET A 3 -15.07 -17.38 -14.39
C MET A 3 -14.73 -16.08 -15.12
N MET A 4 -14.53 -16.16 -16.43
CA MET A 4 -14.17 -15.02 -17.29
C MET A 4 -15.25 -13.94 -17.30
N GLU A 5 -16.50 -14.33 -17.08
CA GLU A 5 -17.66 -13.45 -16.99
C GLU A 5 -17.53 -12.44 -15.83
N ASN A 6 -16.75 -12.77 -14.80
CA ASN A 6 -16.44 -11.85 -13.70
C ASN A 6 -15.34 -10.84 -14.03
N ARG A 7 -14.73 -10.96 -15.21
CA ARG A 7 -13.76 -10.04 -15.82
C ARG A 7 -12.47 -9.77 -15.04
N ILE A 8 -12.27 -10.39 -13.88
CA ILE A 8 -11.03 -10.27 -13.10
C ILE A 8 -9.80 -10.66 -13.93
N SER A 9 -9.86 -11.77 -14.68
CA SER A 9 -8.75 -12.23 -15.52
C SER A 9 -8.46 -11.25 -16.66
N GLY A 10 -9.49 -10.81 -17.38
CA GLY A 10 -9.34 -9.82 -18.47
C GLY A 10 -8.73 -8.51 -17.97
N LEU A 11 -9.30 -7.93 -16.90
CA LEU A 11 -8.77 -6.70 -16.29
C LEU A 11 -7.33 -6.86 -15.81
N LYS A 12 -6.98 -8.03 -15.25
CA LYS A 12 -5.61 -8.33 -14.85
C LYS A 12 -4.68 -8.39 -16.06
N CYS A 13 -5.05 -9.11 -17.12
CA CYS A 13 -4.25 -9.19 -18.34
C CYS A 13 -4.02 -7.81 -18.96
N ASP A 14 -5.05 -6.97 -19.00
CA ASP A 14 -4.97 -5.60 -19.53
C ASP A 14 -4.09 -4.71 -18.65
N THR A 15 -4.06 -4.94 -17.34
CA THR A 15 -3.28 -4.13 -16.38
C THR A 15 -1.83 -4.61 -16.25
N ASP A 16 -1.55 -5.91 -16.49
CA ASP A 16 -0.22 -6.49 -16.29
C ASP A 16 0.84 -5.85 -17.22
N VAL A 17 0.43 -5.29 -18.36
CA VAL A 17 1.32 -4.53 -19.26
C VAL A 17 1.90 -3.27 -18.61
N PHE A 18 1.19 -2.65 -17.65
CA PHE A 18 1.69 -1.44 -16.97
C PHE A 18 2.90 -1.70 -16.06
N VAL A 19 3.23 -2.96 -15.79
CA VAL A 19 4.43 -3.34 -15.05
C VAL A 19 5.71 -3.22 -15.92
N THR A 20 5.56 -3.13 -17.24
CA THR A 20 6.69 -3.15 -18.19
C THR A 20 6.70 -1.99 -19.20
N PHE A 21 5.55 -1.40 -19.51
CA PHE A 21 5.39 -0.49 -20.65
C PHE A 21 6.22 0.82 -20.58
N GLU A 22 6.41 1.40 -19.39
CA GLU A 22 7.14 2.68 -19.22
C GLU A 22 8.53 2.50 -18.61
N GLY A 23 9.06 1.28 -18.70
CA GLY A 23 10.27 0.85 -18.02
C GLY A 23 9.95 -0.25 -17.03
N ASP A 24 10.80 -1.29 -17.00
CA ASP A 24 10.65 -2.38 -16.04
C ASP A 24 10.63 -1.84 -14.61
N ASN A 25 9.66 -2.29 -13.81
CA ASN A 25 9.47 -1.82 -12.44
C ASN A 25 10.74 -1.92 -11.60
N ILE A 26 11.56 -2.97 -11.76
CA ILE A 26 12.81 -3.11 -11.01
C ILE A 26 13.84 -2.06 -11.43
N VAL A 27 13.89 -1.69 -12.71
CA VAL A 27 14.73 -0.58 -13.20
C VAL A 27 14.24 0.75 -12.63
N MET A 28 12.93 0.98 -12.60
CA MET A 28 12.36 2.21 -12.04
C MET A 28 12.63 2.35 -10.54
N LEU A 29 12.59 1.25 -9.78
CA LEU A 29 12.97 1.24 -8.36
C LEU A 29 14.43 1.64 -8.16
N GLN A 30 15.33 1.29 -9.08
CA GLN A 30 16.73 1.72 -9.01
C GLN A 30 16.87 3.23 -9.23
N VAL A 31 16.07 3.82 -10.12
CA VAL A 31 16.05 5.28 -10.34
C VAL A 31 15.65 6.02 -9.06
N VAL A 32 14.62 5.53 -8.36
CA VAL A 32 14.20 6.09 -7.06
C VAL A 32 15.36 6.11 -6.07
N VAL A 33 16.09 5.00 -5.93
CA VAL A 33 17.20 4.92 -4.97
C VAL A 33 18.40 5.78 -5.39
N ARG A 34 18.69 5.90 -6.69
CA ARG A 34 19.71 6.83 -7.17
C ARG A 34 19.39 8.27 -6.74
N GLU A 35 18.14 8.68 -6.87
CA GLU A 35 17.70 10.00 -6.42
C GLU A 35 17.79 10.15 -4.89
N LEU A 36 17.39 9.13 -4.11
CA LEU A 36 17.54 9.15 -2.66
C LEU A 36 19.00 9.25 -2.21
N LEU A 37 19.91 8.58 -2.90
CA LEU A 37 21.34 8.65 -2.62
C LEU A 37 21.93 10.01 -3.04
N ALA A 38 21.45 10.61 -4.14
CA ALA A 38 21.85 11.96 -4.54
C ALA A 38 21.41 13.01 -3.52
N GLN A 39 20.16 12.93 -3.04
CA GLN A 39 19.64 13.80 -1.99
C GLN A 39 20.41 13.62 -0.68
N TYR A 40 20.72 12.38 -0.33
CA TYR A 40 21.58 12.08 0.81
C TYR A 40 22.96 12.72 0.61
N SER A 41 23.62 12.55 -0.53
CA SER A 41 24.94 13.17 -0.78
C SER A 41 24.92 14.69 -0.60
N ARG A 42 23.90 15.38 -1.13
CA ARG A 42 23.75 16.84 -0.97
C ARG A 42 23.62 17.27 0.49
N GLN A 43 22.85 16.53 1.28
CA GLN A 43 22.72 16.80 2.73
C GLN A 43 24.02 16.56 3.51
N TYR A 44 24.94 15.73 2.97
CA TYR A 44 26.21 15.36 3.60
C TYR A 44 27.39 16.23 3.15
N GLU A 45 27.33 16.86 1.98
CA GLU A 45 28.30 17.90 1.59
C GLU A 45 28.25 19.10 2.58
N GLU A 46 27.09 19.34 3.21
CA GLU A 46 26.94 20.36 4.26
C GLU A 46 27.36 19.89 5.67
N ARG A 47 27.51 18.57 5.94
CA ARG A 47 27.91 18.04 7.25
C ARG A 47 28.80 16.78 7.14
N PRO A 48 30.07 16.83 7.56
CA PRO A 48 31.03 15.74 7.33
C PRO A 48 30.63 14.42 8.02
N ILE A 49 30.72 13.33 7.26
CA ILE A 49 30.37 11.93 7.59
C ILE A 49 30.95 11.45 8.93
N LEU A 50 32.12 11.95 9.32
CA LEU A 50 32.79 11.62 10.59
C LEU A 50 32.01 12.07 11.83
N SER A 51 31.35 13.23 11.75
CA SER A 51 30.52 13.75 12.85
C SER A 51 29.28 12.88 13.08
N LEU A 52 28.82 12.17 12.06
CA LEU A 52 27.64 11.30 12.11
C LEU A 52 27.96 9.89 12.62
N LEU A 53 29.18 9.40 12.38
CA LEU A 53 29.69 8.15 12.96
C LEU A 53 29.98 8.31 14.47
N GLN A 54 30.51 9.46 14.90
CA GLN A 54 30.69 9.81 16.31
C GLN A 54 29.35 10.02 17.03
N THR A 55 28.40 10.73 16.41
CA THR A 55 27.04 10.76 16.94
C THR A 55 26.39 9.39 16.92
N TRP A 56 26.88 8.40 16.17
CA TRP A 56 26.43 7.01 16.28
C TRP A 56 26.98 6.30 17.53
N ALA A 57 28.25 6.51 17.86
CA ALA A 57 28.84 6.02 19.11
C ALA A 57 28.13 6.60 20.35
N GLU A 58 27.66 7.85 20.26
CA GLU A 58 26.92 8.52 21.33
C GLU A 58 25.38 8.29 21.28
N CYS A 59 24.79 8.07 20.11
CA CYS A 59 23.33 7.92 19.92
C CYS A 59 22.87 6.45 19.91
N GLY A 60 23.79 5.48 19.76
CA GLY A 60 23.50 4.05 19.82
C GLY A 60 23.01 3.57 21.20
N GLY A 61 23.27 4.33 22.26
CA GLY A 61 22.85 4.03 23.63
C GLY A 61 21.71 4.93 24.13
N ASP A 62 21.94 6.23 24.28
CA ASP A 62 21.16 7.01 25.25
C ASP A 62 20.08 7.93 24.68
N LYS A 63 20.23 8.44 23.45
CA LYS A 63 19.18 9.28 22.81
C LYS A 63 18.08 8.48 22.11
N LEU A 64 18.38 7.25 21.67
CA LEU A 64 17.35 6.36 21.13
C LEU A 64 16.57 5.66 22.25
N ARG A 65 17.23 5.24 23.34
CA ARG A 65 16.58 4.60 24.51
C ARG A 65 15.54 5.47 25.20
N THR A 66 15.79 6.78 25.31
CA THR A 66 14.87 7.72 25.98
C THR A 66 13.59 7.97 25.17
N SER A 67 13.64 7.94 23.84
CA SER A 67 12.43 7.96 22.99
C SER A 67 11.72 6.60 22.86
N PHE A 68 12.46 5.51 23.09
CA PHE A 68 11.97 4.13 23.00
C PHE A 68 11.10 3.71 24.19
N LEU A 69 11.44 4.16 25.41
CA LEU A 69 10.65 3.91 26.61
C LEU A 69 9.45 4.87 26.73
N ALA A 70 9.52 6.05 26.12
CA ALA A 70 8.40 6.98 25.99
C ALA A 70 7.42 6.59 24.86
N PHE A 71 7.68 5.51 24.13
CA PHE A 71 6.69 4.87 23.27
C PHE A 71 5.70 4.10 24.14
N ASN A 72 4.86 4.85 24.84
CA ASN A 72 3.80 4.34 25.69
C ASN A 72 3.08 3.21 24.96
N MET A 73 2.98 2.06 25.64
CA MET A 73 2.32 0.88 25.10
C MET A 73 0.92 1.21 24.59
N ASP A 74 0.25 2.26 25.08
CA ASP A 74 -1.08 2.70 24.64
C ASP A 74 -1.17 3.39 23.28
N THR A 75 -0.05 3.83 22.67
CA THR A 75 -0.08 4.65 21.44
C THR A 75 0.23 3.86 20.16
N SER A 76 0.34 2.53 20.22
CA SER A 76 0.64 1.69 19.04
C SER A 76 -0.36 1.81 17.89
N GLY A 77 -1.55 2.35 18.18
CA GLY A 77 -2.64 2.61 17.23
C GLY A 77 -2.64 3.98 16.57
N ASN A 78 -1.73 4.86 16.96
CA ASN A 78 -1.74 6.23 16.46
C ASN A 78 -1.03 6.32 15.11
N LEU A 79 -1.61 7.07 14.18
CA LEU A 79 -1.01 7.41 12.88
C LEU A 79 0.42 7.96 13.02
N ALA A 80 0.67 8.78 14.06
CA ALA A 80 1.99 9.33 14.34
C ALA A 80 3.05 8.23 14.60
N PHE A 81 2.66 7.12 15.23
CA PHE A 81 3.56 5.97 15.42
C PHE A 81 3.85 5.26 14.11
N LEU A 82 2.82 5.01 13.31
CA LEU A 82 2.96 4.33 12.02
C LEU A 82 3.89 5.12 11.08
N LEU A 83 3.70 6.44 11.00
CA LEU A 83 4.57 7.35 10.25
C LEU A 83 6.02 7.32 10.75
N LYS A 84 6.23 7.36 12.07
CA LYS A 84 7.57 7.24 12.66
C LYS A 84 8.21 5.88 12.35
N ALA A 85 7.45 4.78 12.37
CA ALA A 85 7.93 3.44 12.09
C ALA A 85 8.41 3.29 10.64
N VAL A 86 7.60 3.73 9.67
CA VAL A 86 7.99 3.66 8.25
C VAL A 86 9.18 4.58 7.93
N ASN A 87 9.24 5.77 8.55
CA ASN A 87 10.37 6.68 8.39
C ASN A 87 11.66 6.10 9.00
N PHE A 88 11.57 5.49 10.18
CA PHE A 88 12.69 4.78 10.81
C PHE A 88 13.23 3.69 9.88
N ARG A 89 12.36 2.88 9.28
CA ARG A 89 12.77 1.82 8.37
C ARG A 89 13.52 2.33 7.16
N GLU A 90 12.98 3.32 6.46
CA GLU A 90 13.65 3.92 5.30
C GLU A 90 15.03 4.48 5.68
N ARG A 91 15.12 5.23 6.78
CA ARG A 91 16.38 5.83 7.22
C ARG A 91 17.46 4.78 7.51
N ILE A 92 17.10 3.67 8.14
CA ILE A 92 18.05 2.59 8.46
C ILE A 92 18.49 1.88 7.17
N LEU A 93 17.56 1.57 6.27
CA LEU A 93 17.87 0.95 4.98
C LEU A 93 18.78 1.85 4.13
N GLN A 94 18.48 3.16 4.05
CA GLN A 94 19.28 4.12 3.30
C GLN A 94 20.72 4.18 3.80
N ARG A 95 20.90 4.31 5.12
CA ARG A 95 22.23 4.32 5.74
C ARG A 95 22.97 3.00 5.55
N GLY A 96 22.28 1.87 5.74
CA GLY A 96 22.85 0.55 5.51
C GLY A 96 23.31 0.35 4.07
N LEU A 97 22.55 0.87 3.10
CA LEU A 97 22.90 0.79 1.68
C LEU A 97 24.15 1.63 1.37
N VAL A 98 24.20 2.87 1.85
CA VAL A 98 25.36 3.76 1.69
C VAL A 98 26.62 3.11 2.24
N THR A 99 26.57 2.60 3.48
CA THR A 99 27.72 1.93 4.10
C THR A 99 28.17 0.69 3.31
N ARG A 100 27.21 -0.10 2.81
CA ARG A 100 27.51 -1.32 2.05
C ARG A 100 28.14 -1.01 0.69
N ILE A 101 27.63 -0.01 -0.03
CA ILE A 101 28.21 0.45 -1.30
C ILE A 101 29.60 1.03 -1.05
N TYR A 102 29.73 1.91 -0.05
CA TYR A 102 31.01 2.54 0.30
C TYR A 102 32.08 1.49 0.63
N TYR A 103 31.76 0.50 1.47
CA TYR A 103 32.69 -0.57 1.82
C TYR A 103 33.14 -1.38 0.58
N LYS A 104 32.23 -1.67 -0.35
CA LYS A 104 32.57 -2.43 -1.57
C LYS A 104 33.45 -1.62 -2.54
N VAL A 105 33.12 -0.35 -2.75
CA VAL A 105 33.86 0.50 -3.69
C VAL A 105 35.20 0.95 -3.11
N VAL A 106 35.22 1.40 -1.85
CA VAL A 106 36.42 1.98 -1.24
C VAL A 106 37.33 0.91 -0.63
N THR A 107 36.77 -0.02 0.16
CA THR A 107 37.58 -1.03 0.86
C THR A 107 37.93 -2.21 -0.04
N LYS A 108 36.94 -2.76 -0.76
CA LYS A 108 37.18 -3.89 -1.66
C LYS A 108 37.67 -3.51 -3.05
N LYS A 109 37.68 -2.21 -3.39
CA LYS A 109 38.06 -1.69 -4.73
C LYS A 109 37.26 -2.37 -5.86
N GLU A 110 36.02 -2.76 -5.58
CA GLU A 110 35.11 -3.27 -6.59
C GLU A 110 34.67 -2.12 -7.51
N ASP A 111 34.48 -2.42 -8.80
CA ASP A 111 33.84 -1.46 -9.71
C ASP A 111 32.42 -1.13 -9.22
N PHE A 112 32.01 0.13 -9.41
CA PHE A 112 30.73 0.64 -8.92
C PHE A 112 29.54 -0.16 -9.47
N PHE A 113 29.58 -0.54 -10.75
CA PHE A 113 28.50 -1.29 -11.37
C PHE A 113 28.34 -2.68 -10.71
N ASN A 114 29.46 -3.35 -10.44
CA ASN A 114 29.45 -4.65 -9.75
C ASN A 114 29.00 -4.52 -8.28
N ALA A 115 29.46 -3.48 -7.58
CA ALA A 115 29.04 -3.19 -6.22
C ALA A 115 27.52 -2.91 -6.15
N TRP A 116 27.00 -2.12 -7.09
CA TRP A 116 25.57 -1.81 -7.24
C TRP A 116 24.75 -3.07 -7.50
N ASN A 117 25.14 -3.88 -8.48
CA ASN A 117 24.46 -5.13 -8.82
C ASN A 117 24.41 -6.11 -7.64
N SER A 118 25.50 -6.20 -6.86
CA SER A 118 25.53 -7.04 -5.65
C SER A 118 24.62 -6.53 -4.52
N CYS A 119 24.11 -5.30 -4.62
CA CYS A 119 23.22 -4.67 -3.65
C CYS A 119 21.78 -4.51 -4.16
N LEU A 120 21.42 -5.05 -5.33
CA LEU A 120 20.09 -4.87 -5.95
C LEU A 120 18.94 -5.24 -5.03
N HIS A 121 19.06 -6.33 -4.27
CA HIS A 121 18.04 -6.69 -3.29
C HIS A 121 17.80 -5.56 -2.27
N HIS A 122 18.87 -4.99 -1.72
CA HIS A 122 18.78 -3.89 -0.76
C HIS A 122 18.25 -2.61 -1.41
N ILE A 123 18.64 -2.33 -2.65
CA ILE A 123 18.11 -1.23 -3.45
C ILE A 123 16.60 -1.36 -3.58
N THR A 124 16.10 -2.48 -4.09
CA THR A 124 14.66 -2.74 -4.24
C THR A 124 13.91 -2.61 -2.91
N THR A 125 14.44 -3.14 -1.81
CA THR A 125 13.83 -3.00 -0.48
C THR A 125 13.77 -1.54 -0.02
N LEU A 126 14.83 -0.75 -0.23
CA LEU A 126 14.85 0.67 0.11
C LEU A 126 13.86 1.45 -0.76
N SER A 127 13.79 1.20 -2.07
CA SER A 127 12.84 1.84 -2.97
C SER A 127 11.40 1.62 -2.51
N LEU A 128 11.05 0.37 -2.19
CA LEU A 128 9.71 0.03 -1.70
C LEU A 128 9.43 0.67 -0.33
N ALA A 129 10.40 0.69 0.59
CA ALA A 129 10.25 1.35 1.88
C ALA A 129 9.96 2.86 1.72
N HIS A 130 10.65 3.51 0.78
CA HIS A 130 10.40 4.92 0.45
C HIS A 130 8.99 5.13 -0.12
N ILE A 131 8.57 4.32 -1.10
CA ILE A 131 7.22 4.38 -1.68
C ILE A 131 6.15 4.19 -0.60
N HIS A 132 6.33 3.22 0.29
CA HIS A 132 5.42 2.99 1.41
C HIS A 132 5.33 4.17 2.36
N ARG A 133 6.46 4.81 2.70
CA ARG A 133 6.46 6.04 3.53
C ARG A 133 5.69 7.15 2.83
N VAL A 134 6.04 7.47 1.59
CA VAL A 134 5.42 8.57 0.82
C VAL A 134 3.91 8.32 0.68
N THR A 135 3.51 7.09 0.35
CA THR A 135 2.10 6.73 0.20
C THR A 135 1.32 6.95 1.50
N LEU A 136 1.86 6.50 2.64
CA LEU A 136 1.21 6.68 3.94
C LEU A 136 1.16 8.16 4.36
N GLU A 137 2.22 8.93 4.10
CA GLU A 137 2.26 10.37 4.37
C GLU A 137 1.22 11.11 3.53
N GLN A 138 1.18 10.89 2.22
CA GLN A 138 0.22 11.54 1.33
C GLN A 138 -1.22 11.13 1.65
N PHE A 139 -1.47 9.86 1.97
CA PHE A 139 -2.78 9.43 2.42
C PHE A 139 -3.19 10.16 3.70
N SER A 140 -2.28 10.27 4.68
CA SER A 140 -2.57 10.99 5.91
C SER A 140 -2.86 12.49 5.71
N LEU A 141 -2.18 13.13 4.76
CA LEU A 141 -2.41 14.54 4.39
C LEU A 141 -3.75 14.71 3.68
N ALA A 142 -4.09 13.82 2.76
CA ALA A 142 -5.37 13.83 2.06
C ALA A 142 -6.55 13.67 3.03
N VAL A 143 -6.44 12.75 4.00
CA VAL A 143 -7.47 12.55 5.04
C VAL A 143 -7.64 13.80 5.91
N ARG A 144 -6.52 14.47 6.27
CA ARG A 144 -6.56 15.70 7.07
C ARG A 144 -7.17 16.88 6.31
N SER A 145 -7.08 16.88 4.98
CA SER A 145 -7.60 17.92 4.10
C SER A 145 -9.08 17.72 3.73
N CYS A 146 -9.70 16.63 4.18
CA CYS A 146 -11.11 16.34 3.92
C CYS A 146 -12.01 17.34 4.67
N PRO A 147 -12.95 18.02 3.99
CA PRO A 147 -13.80 19.04 4.62
C PRO A 147 -14.92 18.43 5.49
N ASP A 148 -15.39 17.23 5.15
CA ASP A 148 -16.45 16.56 5.88
C ASP A 148 -15.88 15.71 7.03
N GLN A 149 -16.43 15.88 8.23
CA GLN A 149 -15.90 15.25 9.43
C GLN A 149 -16.22 13.74 9.49
N GLU A 150 -17.35 13.31 8.95
CA GLU A 150 -17.73 11.89 8.92
C GLU A 150 -16.85 11.12 7.94
N ASP A 151 -16.69 11.65 6.73
CA ASP A 151 -15.84 11.06 5.70
C ASP A 151 -14.37 11.10 6.10
N GLN A 152 -13.93 12.15 6.80
CA GLN A 152 -12.59 12.20 7.40
C GLN A 152 -12.38 11.06 8.40
N ALA A 153 -13.34 10.82 9.31
CA ALA A 153 -13.25 9.76 10.29
C ALA A 153 -13.24 8.37 9.63
N LEU A 154 -14.07 8.18 8.60
CA LEU A 154 -14.12 6.98 7.77
C LEU A 154 -12.77 6.71 7.09
N LEU A 155 -12.25 7.68 6.34
CA LEU A 155 -10.98 7.57 5.62
C LEU A 155 -9.79 7.38 6.57
N MET A 156 -9.84 7.97 7.77
CA MET A 156 -8.82 7.76 8.79
C MET A 156 -8.74 6.29 9.23
N LYS A 157 -9.87 5.56 9.34
CA LYS A 157 -9.84 4.11 9.63
C LYS A 157 -9.08 3.34 8.55
N PHE A 158 -9.30 3.65 7.27
CA PHE A 158 -8.59 3.04 6.15
C PHE A 158 -7.10 3.43 6.12
N CYS A 159 -6.77 4.67 6.46
CA CYS A 159 -5.37 5.14 6.58
C CYS A 159 -4.64 4.38 7.69
N LEU A 160 -5.27 4.21 8.86
CA LEU A 160 -4.72 3.42 9.97
C LEU A 160 -4.58 1.94 9.60
N LEU A 161 -5.56 1.37 8.89
CA LEU A 161 -5.52 -0.01 8.40
C LEU A 161 -4.33 -0.20 7.45
N TYR A 162 -4.15 0.70 6.49
CA TYR A 162 -3.04 0.67 5.54
C TYR A 162 -1.68 0.78 6.25
N GLY A 163 -1.48 1.78 7.12
CA GLY A 163 -0.24 1.93 7.86
C GLY A 163 0.07 0.75 8.79
N THR A 164 -0.96 0.21 9.46
CA THR A 164 -0.81 -0.98 10.32
C THR A 164 -0.43 -2.21 9.50
N LYS A 165 -1.02 -2.38 8.31
CA LYS A 165 -0.66 -3.47 7.37
C LYS A 165 0.81 -3.38 6.95
N LEU A 166 1.28 -2.19 6.54
CA LEU A 166 2.68 -1.99 6.13
C LEU A 166 3.67 -2.38 7.24
N VAL A 167 3.39 -1.93 8.45
CA VAL A 167 4.22 -2.24 9.62
C VAL A 167 4.15 -3.73 9.99
N PHE A 168 2.96 -4.34 9.90
CA PHE A 168 2.75 -5.75 10.20
C PHE A 168 3.47 -6.69 9.21
N GLN A 169 3.43 -6.39 7.91
CA GLN A 169 4.10 -7.17 6.88
C GLN A 169 5.61 -7.33 7.16
N GLU A 170 6.19 -6.33 7.81
CA GLU A 170 7.64 -6.15 7.96
C GLU A 170 8.09 -6.28 9.41
N ARG A 171 7.23 -6.84 10.26
CA ARG A 171 7.44 -7.01 11.70
C ARG A 171 8.72 -7.75 12.05
N ALA A 172 9.18 -8.69 11.22
CA ALA A 172 10.41 -9.43 11.44
C ALA A 172 11.62 -8.49 11.39
N TRP A 173 11.70 -7.64 10.36
CA TRP A 173 12.72 -6.62 10.23
C TRP A 173 12.72 -5.65 11.42
N TYR A 174 11.53 -5.22 11.88
CA TYR A 174 11.43 -4.35 13.06
C TYR A 174 11.87 -5.04 14.36
N LEU A 175 11.69 -6.36 14.50
CA LEU A 175 12.20 -7.14 15.63
C LEU A 175 13.73 -7.26 15.57
N GLU A 176 14.31 -7.51 14.40
CA GLU A 176 15.76 -7.58 14.18
C GLU A 176 16.46 -6.27 14.57
N HIS A 177 15.83 -5.14 14.23
CA HIS A 177 16.36 -3.80 14.54
C HIS A 177 15.97 -3.32 15.94
N LYS A 178 15.41 -4.21 16.77
CA LYS A 178 14.94 -3.93 18.13
C LYS A 178 13.92 -2.79 18.20
N TYR A 179 13.29 -2.41 17.09
CA TYR A 179 12.20 -1.43 17.02
C TYR A 179 10.94 -1.96 17.68
N PHE A 180 10.67 -3.26 17.54
CA PHE A 180 9.61 -3.94 18.28
C PHE A 180 10.13 -4.84 19.37
N THR A 181 9.35 -4.90 20.44
CA THR A 181 9.35 -6.03 21.37
C THR A 181 8.43 -7.13 20.84
N PRO A 182 8.60 -8.40 21.24
CA PRO A 182 7.67 -9.47 20.87
C PRO A 182 6.22 -9.15 21.23
N VAL A 183 6.00 -8.49 22.38
CA VAL A 183 4.68 -8.04 22.83
C VAL A 183 4.08 -7.00 21.89
N ALA A 184 4.87 -6.00 21.46
CA ALA A 184 4.43 -4.99 20.51
C ALA A 184 4.07 -5.59 19.14
N SER A 185 4.85 -6.58 18.66
CA SER A 185 4.56 -7.30 17.42
C SER A 185 3.20 -8.05 17.47
N VAL A 186 2.91 -8.72 18.59
CA VAL A 186 1.61 -9.35 18.82
C VAL A 186 0.48 -8.32 18.89
N ARG A 187 0.71 -7.15 19.50
CA ARG A 187 -0.28 -6.07 19.57
C ARG A 187 -0.62 -5.51 18.19
N ILE A 188 0.38 -5.26 17.33
CA ILE A 188 0.16 -4.79 15.95
C ILE A 188 -0.68 -5.80 15.15
N ARG A 189 -0.44 -7.09 15.33
CA ARG A 189 -1.29 -8.14 14.74
C ARG A 189 -2.75 -8.02 15.18
N ARG A 190 -3.01 -7.87 16.48
CA ARG A 190 -4.38 -7.73 17.01
C ARG A 190 -5.05 -6.45 16.48
N GLN A 191 -4.31 -5.35 16.45
CA GLN A 191 -4.78 -4.08 15.92
C GLN A 191 -5.17 -4.18 14.44
N LEU A 192 -4.37 -4.87 13.62
CA LEU A 192 -4.71 -5.12 12.22
C LEU A 192 -6.05 -5.84 12.09
N LEU A 193 -6.27 -6.91 12.87
CA LEU A 193 -7.51 -7.67 12.85
C LEU A 193 -8.71 -6.84 13.32
N ASN A 194 -8.54 -6.04 14.37
CA ASN A 194 -9.59 -5.17 14.89
C ASN A 194 -9.97 -4.08 13.86
N LEU A 195 -8.98 -3.50 13.16
CA LEU A 195 -9.23 -2.53 12.10
C LEU A 195 -9.92 -3.19 10.89
N CYS A 196 -9.53 -4.40 10.51
CA CYS A 196 -10.25 -5.16 9.47
C CYS A 196 -11.72 -5.38 9.85
N GLN A 197 -11.99 -5.74 11.11
CA GLN A 197 -13.35 -5.93 11.59
C GLN A 197 -14.14 -4.62 11.60
N SER A 198 -13.53 -3.51 12.02
CA SER A 198 -14.17 -2.19 12.05
C SER A 198 -14.45 -1.64 10.66
N VAL A 199 -13.60 -1.93 9.68
CA VAL A 199 -13.71 -1.41 8.30
C VAL A 199 -14.65 -2.26 7.44
N LYS A 200 -14.96 -3.49 7.88
CA LYS A 200 -15.82 -4.44 7.15
C LYS A 200 -17.17 -3.82 6.77
N ASP A 201 -17.85 -3.21 7.73
CA ASP A 201 -19.21 -2.67 7.52
C ASP A 201 -19.18 -1.39 6.67
N ASP A 202 -18.06 -0.65 6.75
CA ASP A 202 -17.79 0.57 6.01
C ASP A 202 -17.31 0.33 4.56
N ALA A 203 -16.87 -0.89 4.24
CA ALA A 203 -16.23 -1.22 2.95
C ALA A 203 -17.16 -1.00 1.75
N LEU A 204 -18.44 -1.39 1.86
CA LEU A 204 -19.41 -1.19 0.78
C LEU A 204 -19.71 0.29 0.54
N ARG A 205 -19.71 1.12 1.60
CA ARG A 205 -19.89 2.57 1.50
C ARG A 205 -18.75 3.19 0.69
N VAL A 206 -17.50 2.82 0.99
CA VAL A 206 -16.32 3.30 0.24
C VAL A 206 -16.31 2.81 -1.20
N ILE A 207 -16.66 1.54 -1.44
CA ILE A 207 -16.72 1.01 -2.81
C ILE A 207 -17.77 1.77 -3.64
N SER A 208 -18.93 2.08 -3.04
CA SER A 208 -19.98 2.84 -3.70
C SER A 208 -19.54 4.27 -4.03
N ALA A 209 -18.68 4.88 -3.21
CA ALA A 209 -18.16 6.23 -3.42
C ALA A 209 -17.25 6.38 -4.66
N PHE A 210 -16.66 5.29 -5.18
CA PHE A 210 -15.95 5.33 -6.47
C PHE A 210 -16.88 5.64 -7.65
N ASN A 211 -18.19 5.49 -7.47
CA ASN A 211 -19.22 5.82 -8.46
C ASN A 211 -18.95 5.21 -9.84
N ILE A 212 -18.50 3.96 -9.87
CA ILE A 212 -18.18 3.24 -11.11
C ILE A 212 -19.50 2.81 -11.77
N PRO A 213 -19.78 3.24 -13.02
CA PRO A 213 -21.01 2.89 -13.71
C PRO A 213 -21.19 1.37 -13.85
N HIS A 214 -22.40 0.88 -13.59
CA HIS A 214 -22.72 -0.55 -13.74
C HIS A 214 -22.47 -1.08 -15.16
N THR A 215 -22.63 -0.21 -16.17
CA THR A 215 -22.35 -0.50 -17.57
C THR A 215 -20.90 -0.85 -17.85
N THR A 216 -19.97 -0.39 -17.01
CA THR A 216 -18.52 -0.61 -17.15
C THR A 216 -18.05 -1.86 -16.41
N LEU A 217 -18.71 -2.24 -15.31
CA LEU A 217 -18.35 -3.40 -14.49
C LEU A 217 -18.74 -4.72 -15.18
N GLN A 218 -20.01 -4.89 -15.56
CA GLN A 218 -20.54 -6.11 -16.22
C GLN A 218 -20.01 -7.42 -15.61
N ALA A 219 -19.99 -7.52 -14.27
CA ALA A 219 -19.42 -8.64 -13.54
C ALA A 219 -20.49 -9.29 -12.63
N PRO A 220 -20.87 -10.56 -12.89
CA PRO A 220 -21.91 -11.24 -12.12
C PRO A 220 -21.65 -11.30 -10.61
N ILE A 221 -20.40 -11.54 -10.19
CA ILE A 221 -20.02 -11.53 -8.76
C ILE A 221 -20.25 -10.19 -8.06
N ALA A 222 -20.36 -9.09 -8.81
CA ALA A 222 -20.64 -7.75 -8.28
C ALA A 222 -22.16 -7.46 -8.26
N GLY A 223 -23.01 -8.45 -8.53
CA GLY A 223 -24.46 -8.24 -8.61
C GLY A 223 -24.91 -7.54 -9.90
N ILE A 224 -24.05 -7.47 -10.92
CA ILE A 224 -24.34 -6.84 -12.21
C ILE A 224 -24.39 -7.91 -13.30
N ALA A 225 -25.55 -8.05 -13.94
CA ALA A 225 -25.72 -9.02 -15.02
C ALA A 225 -24.82 -8.67 -16.21
N ASN A 226 -24.14 -9.67 -16.76
CA ASN A 226 -23.44 -9.55 -18.03
C ASN A 226 -24.41 -9.94 -19.16
N PRO A 227 -24.76 -9.03 -20.09
CA PRO A 227 -25.72 -9.32 -21.16
C PRO A 227 -25.25 -10.45 -22.09
N LEU A 228 -23.93 -10.66 -22.22
CA LEU A 228 -23.34 -11.73 -23.02
C LEU A 228 -23.34 -13.09 -22.29
N ALA A 229 -23.54 -13.09 -20.97
CA ALA A 229 -23.47 -14.28 -20.13
C ALA A 229 -24.52 -14.25 -19.01
N SER A 230 -25.80 -14.22 -19.40
CA SER A 230 -26.94 -14.22 -18.46
C SER A 230 -26.99 -15.47 -17.58
N TRP A 231 -26.45 -16.60 -18.06
CA TRP A 231 -26.34 -17.85 -17.31
C TRP A 231 -25.41 -17.75 -16.08
N ALA A 232 -24.45 -16.83 -16.10
CA ALA A 232 -23.46 -16.66 -15.04
C ALA A 232 -24.00 -15.84 -13.85
N PHE A 233 -25.19 -15.26 -13.97
CA PHE A 233 -25.81 -14.43 -12.95
C PHE A 233 -26.82 -15.24 -12.12
N TYR A 234 -26.60 -15.35 -10.81
CA TYR A 234 -27.50 -16.07 -9.89
C TYR A 234 -27.88 -15.24 -8.66
N PRO A 235 -29.17 -15.19 -8.27
CA PRO A 235 -30.33 -15.73 -8.98
C PRO A 235 -30.57 -14.98 -10.30
N ALA A 236 -31.14 -15.68 -11.30
CA ALA A 236 -31.38 -15.12 -12.63
C ALA A 236 -32.12 -13.77 -12.53
N PRO A 237 -31.75 -12.74 -13.33
CA PRO A 237 -32.46 -11.47 -13.31
C PRO A 237 -33.94 -11.73 -13.56
N ARG A 238 -34.83 -11.19 -12.71
CA ARG A 238 -36.28 -11.26 -12.97
C ARG A 238 -36.51 -10.69 -14.36
N GLN A 239 -36.92 -11.52 -15.31
CA GLN A 239 -37.35 -11.01 -16.61
C GLN A 239 -38.46 -9.99 -16.34
N PRO A 240 -38.46 -8.81 -16.97
CA PRO A 240 -39.64 -7.96 -16.91
C PRO A 240 -40.80 -8.82 -17.39
N GLU A 241 -41.83 -8.97 -16.55
CA GLU A 241 -43.05 -9.67 -16.94
C GLU A 241 -43.43 -9.14 -18.32
N LYS A 242 -43.48 -10.03 -19.32
CA LYS A 242 -44.01 -9.67 -20.63
C LYS A 242 -45.41 -9.17 -20.37
N ALA A 243 -45.59 -7.84 -20.36
CA ALA A 243 -46.89 -7.22 -20.32
C ALA A 243 -47.74 -7.94 -21.36
N ALA A 244 -48.79 -8.62 -20.89
CA ALA A 244 -49.68 -9.39 -21.73
C ALA A 244 -50.13 -8.48 -22.88
N ARG A 245 -49.79 -8.86 -24.11
CA ARG A 245 -50.29 -8.16 -25.30
C ARG A 245 -51.82 -8.11 -25.18
N PRO A 246 -52.48 -6.94 -25.23
CA PRO A 246 -53.92 -6.90 -25.22
C PRO A 246 -54.43 -7.64 -26.46
N GLN A 247 -55.27 -8.66 -26.26
CA GLN A 247 -55.91 -9.38 -27.36
C GLN A 247 -56.86 -8.40 -28.07
N LEU A 248 -56.58 -8.10 -29.34
CA LEU A 248 -57.51 -7.39 -30.21
C LEU A 248 -58.79 -8.23 -30.37
N PRO A 249 -60.00 -7.64 -30.20
CA PRO A 249 -61.24 -8.37 -30.36
C PRO A 249 -61.45 -8.76 -31.82
N LYS A 250 -61.77 -10.04 -32.06
CA LYS A 250 -62.17 -10.56 -33.37
C LYS A 250 -63.47 -9.89 -33.80
N LEU A 251 -63.43 -9.08 -34.86
CA LEU A 251 -64.64 -8.67 -35.57
C LEU A 251 -65.27 -9.92 -36.23
N ALA A 252 -66.43 -10.33 -35.73
CA ALA A 252 -67.30 -11.28 -36.42
C ALA A 252 -68.00 -10.55 -37.59
N ALA A 253 -67.65 -10.91 -38.82
CA ALA A 253 -68.42 -10.53 -39.99
C ALA A 253 -69.70 -11.36 -40.03
N LYS A 254 -70.85 -10.69 -39.98
CA LYS A 254 -72.16 -11.27 -40.28
C LYS A 254 -72.26 -11.56 -41.79
N LEU A 255 -72.74 -12.76 -42.12
CA LEU A 255 -73.50 -13.08 -43.33
C LEU A 255 -74.82 -13.68 -42.87
#